data_AF-A0A8U0I1H4-F1
#
_entry.id   AF-A0A8U0I1H4-F1
#
_cell.length_a   1.000
_cell.length_b   1.000
_cell.length_c   1.000
_cell.angle_alpha   90.00
_cell.angle_beta   90.00
_cell.angle_gamma   90.00
#
_symmetry.space_group_name_H-M   'P 1'
#
loop_
_entity.id
_entity.type
_entity.pdbx_description
1 polymer ?
#
loop_
_entity_poly.entity_id
_entity_poly.type
_entity_poly.pdbx_seq_one_letter_code
_entity_poly.pdbx_strand_id
1 'polypeptide(L)'
;MSQATASERGKSSSFTTDVDLTNLVVIAGLTAVLFAGALAIGEGLGEIPPDIDWKAFFVVYTVIVFVPWGTPTIAAAVGATIAEGILDFFEGIEPDEPFGWTGYIVGFTVAGYFMKDPSNKVKLAIGAVLGAFIQFAIEGLSLIIISGDATSVYLTALAGNTVTHGIILGAIPLIPIVGALRGRMERVLAPAAQQAD
;
A
#
# COMPACT_ATOMS: atom_id res chain seq x y z
N MET A 1 -18.43 -20.40 -26.21
CA MET A 1 -18.83 -19.55 -25.07
C MET A 1 -17.95 -19.93 -23.89
N SER A 2 -16.89 -19.17 -23.64
CA SER A 2 -15.99 -19.40 -22.49
C SER A 2 -16.67 -18.83 -21.25
N GLN A 3 -17.04 -19.69 -20.31
CA GLN A 3 -17.44 -19.23 -18.98
C GLN A 3 -16.20 -18.65 -18.32
N ALA A 4 -16.17 -17.32 -18.18
CA ALA A 4 -15.22 -16.66 -17.31
C ALA A 4 -15.51 -17.13 -15.89
N THR A 5 -14.68 -18.03 -15.37
CA THR A 5 -14.69 -18.44 -13.98
C THR A 5 -14.52 -17.19 -13.12
N ALA A 6 -15.59 -16.82 -12.42
CA ALA A 6 -15.55 -15.73 -11.46
C ALA A 6 -14.58 -16.14 -10.34
N SER A 7 -13.41 -15.51 -10.32
CA SER A 7 -12.39 -15.59 -9.26
C SER A 7 -13.05 -15.64 -7.87
N GLU A 8 -12.99 -16.80 -7.19
CA GLU A 8 -13.58 -17.04 -5.86
C GLU A 8 -12.82 -16.34 -4.72
N ARG A 9 -11.89 -15.44 -5.05
CA ARG A 9 -10.93 -14.82 -4.13
C ARG A 9 -11.57 -14.03 -2.98
N GLY A 10 -12.87 -13.69 -3.08
CA GLY A 10 -13.63 -13.02 -2.03
C GLY A 10 -14.17 -13.92 -0.89
N LYS A 11 -13.99 -15.25 -0.94
CA LYS A 11 -14.59 -16.19 0.04
C LYS A 11 -13.70 -16.55 1.24
N SER A 12 -12.37 -16.48 1.10
CA SER A 12 -11.47 -16.86 2.20
C SER A 12 -11.27 -15.70 3.16
N SER A 13 -11.68 -15.89 4.42
CA SER A 13 -11.38 -14.99 5.53
C SER A 13 -10.05 -15.30 6.21
N SER A 14 -9.42 -16.43 5.88
CA SER A 14 -8.20 -16.90 6.55
C SER A 14 -6.97 -16.12 6.08
N PHE A 15 -6.03 -15.94 7.01
CA PHE A 15 -4.73 -15.33 6.74
C PHE A 15 -3.83 -16.35 6.05
N THR A 16 -3.33 -16.03 4.85
CA THR A 16 -2.50 -16.94 4.04
C THR A 16 -1.05 -16.93 4.51
N THR A 17 -0.53 -18.06 4.97
CA THR A 17 0.87 -18.23 5.40
C THR A 17 1.68 -19.12 4.47
N ASP A 18 1.02 -20.05 3.78
CA ASP A 18 1.70 -21.14 3.08
C ASP A 18 2.01 -20.72 1.63
N VAL A 19 2.95 -19.79 1.50
CA VAL A 19 3.42 -19.27 0.21
C VAL A 19 4.93 -19.41 0.14
N ASP A 20 5.43 -19.89 -1.01
CA ASP A 20 6.86 -20.03 -1.24
C ASP A 20 7.61 -18.71 -1.11
N LEU A 21 8.80 -18.75 -0.50
CA LEU A 21 9.63 -17.57 -0.25
C LEU A 21 9.96 -16.82 -1.55
N THR A 22 10.17 -17.54 -2.66
CA THR A 22 10.47 -16.92 -3.95
C THR A 22 9.32 -16.01 -4.39
N ASN A 23 8.07 -16.44 -4.21
CA ASN A 23 6.91 -15.62 -4.54
C ASN A 23 6.83 -14.37 -3.66
N LEU A 24 7.12 -14.50 -2.37
CA LEU A 24 7.15 -13.35 -1.46
C LEU A 24 8.22 -12.34 -1.88
N VAL A 25 9.42 -12.81 -2.23
CA VAL A 25 10.52 -11.96 -2.74
C VAL A 25 10.12 -11.26 -4.05
N VAL A 26 9.46 -11.97 -4.97
CA VAL A 26 8.99 -11.38 -6.23
C VAL A 26 7.94 -10.30 -5.97
N ILE A 27 6.98 -10.53 -5.07
CA ILE A 27 5.96 -9.54 -4.70
C ILE A 27 6.61 -8.30 -4.07
N ALA A 28 7.52 -8.50 -3.12
CA ALA A 28 8.25 -7.41 -2.47
C ALA A 28 9.08 -6.61 -3.47
N GLY A 29 9.87 -7.28 -4.32
CA GLY A 29 10.71 -6.64 -5.32
C GLY A 29 9.92 -5.90 -6.39
N LEU A 30 8.82 -6.48 -6.88
CA LEU A 30 7.93 -5.82 -7.84
C LEU A 30 7.32 -4.56 -7.21
N THR A 31 6.82 -4.67 -5.98
CA THR A 31 6.22 -3.53 -5.28
C THR A 31 7.25 -2.44 -5.04
N ALA A 32 8.47 -2.81 -4.65
CA ALA A 32 9.56 -1.86 -4.44
C ALA A 32 9.88 -1.07 -5.72
N VAL A 33 10.07 -1.76 -6.86
CA VAL A 33 10.38 -1.10 -8.13
C VAL A 33 9.25 -0.19 -8.59
N LEU A 34 8.01 -0.66 -8.54
CA LEU A 34 6.85 0.12 -8.98
C LEU A 34 6.62 1.33 -8.09
N PHE A 35 6.75 1.17 -6.78
CA PHE A 35 6.49 2.23 -5.83
C PHE A 35 7.61 3.27 -5.80
N ALA A 36 8.89 2.86 -5.85
CA ALA A 36 10.02 3.80 -5.95
C ALA A 36 9.91 4.67 -7.21
N GLY A 37 9.51 4.08 -8.35
CA GLY A 37 9.28 4.85 -9.57
C GLY A 37 8.11 5.85 -9.45
N ALA A 38 7.11 5.55 -8.62
CA ALA A 38 5.98 6.43 -8.41
C ALA A 38 6.27 7.53 -7.36
N LEU A 39 7.04 7.20 -6.32
CA LEU A 39 7.54 8.14 -5.31
C LEU A 39 8.45 9.18 -5.94
N ALA A 40 9.43 8.76 -6.76
CA ALA A 40 10.31 9.69 -7.49
C ALA A 40 9.55 10.69 -8.39
N ILE A 41 8.33 10.36 -8.84
CA ILE A 41 7.45 11.29 -9.56
C ILE A 41 6.69 12.20 -8.58
N GLY A 42 6.19 11.62 -7.49
CA GLY A 42 5.40 12.31 -6.46
C GLY A 42 6.21 13.34 -5.67
N GLU A 43 7.38 12.96 -5.17
CA GLU A 43 8.33 13.83 -4.46
C GLU A 43 8.74 15.04 -5.30
N GLY A 44 8.80 14.88 -6.63
CA GLY A 44 9.06 15.99 -7.56
C GLY A 44 8.00 17.11 -7.52
N LEU A 45 6.83 16.89 -6.91
CA LEU A 45 5.80 17.91 -6.69
C LEU A 45 6.05 18.75 -5.43
N GLY A 46 6.98 18.32 -4.58
CA GLY A 46 7.27 18.92 -3.29
C GLY A 46 6.17 18.67 -2.25
N GLU A 47 6.47 19.11 -1.04
CA GLU A 47 5.62 18.90 0.14
C GLU A 47 4.79 20.16 0.42
N ILE A 48 3.57 19.94 0.91
CA ILE A 48 2.72 21.01 1.42
C ILE A 48 2.97 21.11 2.94
N PRO A 49 3.35 22.29 3.47
CA PRO A 49 3.54 22.43 4.91
C PRO A 49 2.25 22.05 5.70
N PRO A 50 2.37 21.38 6.86
CA PRO A 50 3.62 21.19 7.61
C PRO A 50 4.44 19.96 7.26
N ASP A 51 3.84 18.95 6.62
CA ASP A 51 4.43 17.65 6.30
C ASP A 51 3.39 16.81 5.53
N ILE A 52 2.95 17.29 4.37
CA ILE A 52 1.89 16.67 3.58
C ILE A 52 2.41 16.36 2.18
N ASP A 53 2.47 15.07 1.87
CA ASP A 53 3.15 14.57 0.69
C ASP A 53 2.19 14.10 -0.39
N TRP A 54 2.78 13.85 -1.56
CA TRP A 54 2.13 13.30 -2.73
C TRP A 54 2.62 11.89 -3.04
N LYS A 55 2.38 10.94 -2.12
CA LYS A 55 2.78 9.54 -2.31
C LYS A 55 1.71 8.72 -3.03
N ALA A 56 2.11 8.05 -4.11
CA ALA A 56 1.23 7.31 -5.02
C ALA A 56 0.78 5.93 -4.47
N PHE A 57 0.14 5.91 -3.30
CA PHE A 57 -0.20 4.68 -2.57
C PHE A 57 -1.07 3.69 -3.37
N PHE A 58 -1.84 4.17 -4.35
CA PHE A 58 -2.60 3.30 -5.25
C PHE A 58 -1.76 2.25 -5.96
N VAL A 59 -0.47 2.50 -6.18
CA VAL A 59 0.46 1.54 -6.79
C VAL A 59 0.61 0.30 -5.89
N VAL A 60 0.89 0.53 -4.61
CA VAL A 60 1.02 -0.53 -3.60
C VAL A 60 -0.32 -1.23 -3.40
N TYR A 61 -1.40 -0.45 -3.25
CA TYR A 61 -2.76 -1.00 -3.12
C TYR A 61 -3.16 -1.87 -4.31
N THR A 62 -2.75 -1.51 -5.53
CA THR A 62 -3.03 -2.32 -6.72
C THR A 62 -2.37 -3.69 -6.62
N VAL A 63 -1.10 -3.75 -6.18
CA VAL A 63 -0.44 -5.05 -5.95
C VAL A 63 -1.15 -5.83 -4.84
N ILE A 64 -1.45 -5.18 -3.72
CA ILE A 64 -2.13 -5.78 -2.55
C ILE A 64 -3.47 -6.42 -2.94
N VAL A 65 -4.27 -5.73 -3.74
CA VAL A 65 -5.57 -6.23 -4.23
C VAL A 65 -5.42 -7.53 -5.05
N PHE A 66 -4.29 -7.70 -5.74
CA PHE A 66 -4.03 -8.84 -6.61
C PHE A 66 -3.15 -9.94 -6.00
N VAL A 67 -2.85 -9.88 -4.71
CA VAL A 67 -2.22 -10.98 -3.96
C VAL A 67 -3.16 -11.52 -2.88
N PRO A 68 -2.98 -12.77 -2.41
CA PRO A 68 -3.77 -13.30 -1.30
C PRO A 68 -3.58 -12.48 -0.02
N TRP A 69 -4.65 -12.33 0.76
CA TRP A 69 -4.56 -11.75 2.10
C TRP A 69 -3.68 -12.61 3.00
N GLY A 70 -2.65 -12.01 3.58
CA GLY A 70 -1.74 -12.71 4.50
C GLY A 70 -0.29 -12.28 4.32
N THR A 71 0.61 -13.25 4.37
CA THR A 71 2.05 -13.06 4.09
C THR A 71 2.33 -12.40 2.72
N PRO A 72 1.56 -12.63 1.64
CA PRO A 72 1.79 -11.90 0.38
C PRO A 72 1.47 -10.41 0.48
N THR A 73 0.46 -10.04 1.25
CA THR A 73 0.16 -8.63 1.55
C THR A 73 1.30 -7.98 2.32
N ILE A 74 1.81 -8.67 3.35
CA ILE A 74 2.96 -8.18 4.12
C ILE A 74 4.19 -8.02 3.21
N ALA A 75 4.43 -8.97 2.30
CA ALA A 75 5.53 -8.86 1.33
C ALA A 75 5.40 -7.62 0.43
N ALA A 76 4.19 -7.29 -0.05
CA ALA A 76 3.96 -6.05 -0.78
C ALA A 76 4.24 -4.81 0.10
N ALA A 77 3.79 -4.83 1.35
CA ALA A 77 4.03 -3.74 2.30
C ALA A 77 5.54 -3.54 2.59
N VAL A 78 6.29 -4.62 2.79
CA VAL A 78 7.75 -4.61 2.92
C VAL A 78 8.41 -4.07 1.66
N GLY A 79 7.92 -4.45 0.48
CA GLY A 79 8.39 -3.89 -0.79
C GLY A 79 8.22 -2.37 -0.86
N ALA A 80 7.08 -1.85 -0.40
CA ALA A 80 6.86 -0.41 -0.34
C ALA A 80 7.80 0.29 0.66
N THR A 81 8.05 -0.30 1.82
CA THR A 81 9.06 0.19 2.78
C THR A 81 10.47 0.19 2.19
N ILE A 82 10.83 -0.82 1.40
CA ILE A 82 12.13 -0.86 0.72
C ILE A 82 12.22 0.25 -0.34
N ALA A 83 11.14 0.53 -1.06
CA ALA A 83 11.11 1.63 -2.02
C ALA A 83 11.38 2.97 -1.35
N GLU A 84 10.67 3.26 -0.26
CA GLU A 84 10.88 4.46 0.55
C GLU A 84 12.33 4.54 1.03
N GLY A 85 12.79 3.51 1.76
CA GLY A 85 14.14 3.50 2.31
C GLY A 85 15.27 3.59 1.27
N ILE A 86 15.02 3.23 -0.01
CA ILE A 86 15.96 3.47 -1.11
C ILE A 86 16.02 4.96 -1.46
N LEU A 87 14.88 5.64 -1.55
CA LEU A 87 14.80 7.07 -1.84
C LEU A 87 15.35 7.88 -0.67
N ASP A 88 14.93 7.57 0.55
CA ASP A 88 15.45 8.17 1.79
C ASP A 88 16.98 8.05 1.89
N PHE A 89 17.54 6.92 1.44
CA PHE A 89 18.99 6.75 1.42
C PHE A 89 19.70 7.74 0.49
N PHE A 90 19.08 8.12 -0.63
CA PHE A 90 19.62 9.12 -1.55
C PHE A 90 19.39 10.56 -1.07
N GLU A 91 18.34 10.80 -0.31
CA GLU A 91 18.01 12.12 0.25
C GLU A 91 18.79 12.39 1.55
N GLY A 92 19.13 11.33 2.27
CA GLY A 92 19.92 11.32 3.48
C GLY A 92 19.10 10.84 4.67
N ILE A 93 19.33 9.58 5.09
CA ILE A 93 18.58 8.91 6.18
C ILE A 93 18.33 9.82 7.38
N GLU A 94 17.06 9.97 7.72
CA GLU A 94 16.63 10.77 8.85
C GLU A 94 16.39 9.92 10.12
N PRO A 95 16.40 10.52 11.32
CA PRO A 95 16.17 9.77 12.57
C PRO A 95 14.76 9.19 12.72
N ASP A 96 13.79 9.71 11.98
CA ASP A 96 12.38 9.34 12.06
C ASP A 96 11.94 8.25 11.08
N GLU A 97 12.80 7.86 10.15
CA GLU A 97 12.59 6.77 9.19
C GLU A 97 11.99 5.49 9.78
N PRO A 98 12.40 5.00 10.98
CA PRO A 98 11.80 3.80 11.55
C PRO A 98 10.29 3.92 11.80
N PHE A 99 9.77 5.12 12.07
CA PHE A 99 8.33 5.37 12.22
C PHE A 99 7.63 5.28 10.87
N GLY A 100 8.19 5.90 9.83
CA GLY A 100 7.63 5.81 8.48
C GLY A 100 7.62 4.39 7.95
N TRP A 101 8.75 3.69 8.04
CA TRP A 101 8.87 2.29 7.63
C TRP A 101 7.87 1.37 8.34
N THR A 102 7.69 1.56 9.65
CA THR A 102 6.69 0.81 10.44
C THR A 102 5.27 1.17 10.00
N GLY A 103 5.01 2.46 9.78
CA GLY A 103 3.75 2.98 9.27
C GLY A 103 3.36 2.33 7.96
N TYR A 104 4.28 2.24 7.00
CA TYR A 104 4.07 1.58 5.72
C TYR A 104 3.66 0.11 5.88
N ILE A 105 4.43 -0.67 6.65
CA ILE A 105 4.14 -2.09 6.87
C ILE A 105 2.75 -2.28 7.48
N VAL A 106 2.44 -1.55 8.56
CA VAL A 106 1.18 -1.71 9.28
C VAL A 106 0.00 -1.18 8.46
N GLY A 107 0.11 0.03 7.92
CA GLY A 107 -0.95 0.68 7.14
C GLY A 107 -1.33 -0.13 5.90
N PHE A 108 -0.36 -0.57 5.10
CA PHE A 108 -0.62 -1.40 3.93
C PHE A 108 -1.14 -2.78 4.27
N THR A 109 -0.66 -3.39 5.36
CA THR A 109 -1.21 -4.66 5.84
C THR A 109 -2.67 -4.50 6.24
N VAL A 110 -3.04 -3.46 7.00
CA VAL A 110 -4.44 -3.22 7.36
C VAL A 110 -5.30 -2.95 6.12
N ALA A 111 -4.80 -2.17 5.15
CA ALA A 111 -5.49 -1.93 3.89
C ALA A 111 -5.85 -3.24 3.17
N GLY A 112 -4.91 -4.18 3.08
CA GLY A 112 -5.12 -5.49 2.44
C GLY A 112 -6.24 -6.31 3.07
N TYR A 113 -6.46 -6.20 4.39
CA TYR A 113 -7.56 -6.89 5.05
C TYR A 113 -8.93 -6.42 4.55
N PHE A 114 -9.07 -5.15 4.22
CA PHE A 114 -10.31 -4.62 3.64
C PHE A 114 -10.40 -4.92 2.14
N MET A 115 -9.27 -4.87 1.43
CA MET A 115 -9.17 -5.00 -0.02
C MET A 115 -9.26 -6.43 -0.58
N LYS A 116 -9.53 -7.43 0.26
CA LYS A 116 -9.62 -8.87 -0.13
C LYS A 116 -10.60 -9.15 -1.26
N ASP A 117 -11.64 -8.32 -1.38
CA ASP A 117 -12.61 -8.40 -2.46
C ASP A 117 -12.36 -7.27 -3.48
N PRO A 118 -11.66 -7.57 -4.61
CA PRO A 118 -11.37 -6.58 -5.64
C PRO A 118 -12.62 -6.03 -6.34
N SER A 119 -13.79 -6.69 -6.19
CA SER A 119 -15.03 -6.24 -6.82
C SER A 119 -15.77 -5.19 -6.00
N ASN A 120 -15.48 -5.10 -4.69
CA ASN A 120 -16.17 -4.22 -3.78
C ASN A 120 -15.46 -2.86 -3.66
N LYS A 121 -15.89 -1.90 -4.48
CA LYS A 121 -15.34 -0.54 -4.52
C LYS A 121 -15.36 0.18 -3.18
N VAL A 122 -16.37 -0.09 -2.34
CA VAL A 122 -16.48 0.52 -1.00
C VAL A 122 -15.37 0.00 -0.10
N LYS A 123 -15.12 -1.31 -0.11
CA LYS A 123 -14.02 -1.91 0.65
C LYS A 123 -12.64 -1.46 0.15
N LEU A 124 -12.49 -1.26 -1.16
CA LEU A 124 -11.27 -0.67 -1.73
C LEU A 124 -11.04 0.75 -1.20
N ALA A 125 -12.07 1.59 -1.21
CA ALA A 125 -11.97 2.96 -0.69
C ALA A 125 -11.68 2.98 0.82
N ILE A 126 -12.37 2.16 1.61
CA ILE A 126 -12.13 2.04 3.05
C ILE A 126 -10.70 1.59 3.32
N GLY A 127 -10.22 0.56 2.63
CA GLY A 127 -8.86 0.06 2.78
C GLY A 127 -7.82 1.14 2.47
N ALA A 128 -8.02 1.92 1.41
CA ALA A 128 -7.08 2.96 1.01
C ALA A 128 -7.03 4.10 2.05
N VAL A 129 -8.19 4.58 2.50
CA VAL A 129 -8.26 5.64 3.51
C VAL A 129 -7.70 5.17 4.85
N LEU A 130 -8.08 3.98 5.33
CA LEU A 130 -7.58 3.45 6.59
C LEU A 130 -6.08 3.12 6.53
N GLY A 131 -5.60 2.63 5.39
CA GLY A 131 -4.18 2.34 5.19
C GLY A 131 -3.33 3.61 5.31
N ALA A 132 -3.71 4.67 4.60
CA ALA A 132 -3.04 5.97 4.67
C ALA A 132 -3.13 6.60 6.07
N PHE A 133 -4.31 6.57 6.69
CA PHE A 133 -4.50 7.05 8.05
C PHE A 133 -3.58 6.34 9.04
N ILE A 134 -3.51 5.01 8.98
CA ILE A 134 -2.69 4.23 9.92
C ILE A 134 -1.20 4.42 9.67
N GLN A 135 -0.78 4.46 8.39
CA GLN A 135 0.63 4.71 8.06
C GLN A 135 1.07 6.05 8.65
N PHE A 136 0.33 7.13 8.36
CA PHE A 136 0.74 8.45 8.85
C PHE A 136 0.48 8.63 10.36
N ALA A 137 -0.52 7.96 10.95
CA ALA A 137 -0.71 8.00 12.40
C ALA A 137 0.47 7.38 13.17
N ILE A 138 1.27 6.54 12.52
CA ILE A 138 2.51 5.99 13.08
C ILE A 138 3.69 6.88 12.69
N GLU A 139 3.84 7.23 11.41
CA GLU A 139 4.92 8.09 10.90
C GLU A 139 4.95 9.43 11.62
N GLY A 140 3.83 10.17 11.60
CA GLY A 140 3.72 11.49 12.20
C GLY A 140 3.89 11.53 13.73
N LEU A 141 4.01 10.38 14.41
CA LEU A 141 4.49 10.38 15.80
C LEU A 141 5.92 10.93 15.89
N SER A 142 6.72 10.85 14.82
CA SER A 142 8.03 11.47 14.73
C SER A 142 7.98 12.98 14.90
N LEU A 143 7.00 13.66 14.31
CA LEU A 143 6.80 15.10 14.46
C LEU A 143 6.71 15.49 15.95
N ILE A 144 6.02 14.68 16.75
CA ILE A 144 5.88 14.94 18.19
C ILE A 144 7.12 14.49 18.97
N ILE A 145 7.61 13.28 18.72
CA ILE A 145 8.62 12.61 19.56
C ILE A 145 10.03 13.09 19.25
N ILE A 146 10.32 13.39 17.98
CA ILE A 146 11.64 13.73 17.47
C ILE A 146 11.72 15.23 17.19
N SER A 147 10.82 15.78 16.37
CA SER A 147 10.84 17.20 15.99
C SER A 147 10.34 18.14 17.09
N GLY A 148 9.55 17.61 18.04
CA GLY A 148 9.00 18.39 19.15
C GLY A 148 7.86 19.34 18.74
N ASP A 149 7.20 19.04 17.63
CA ASP A 149 6.10 19.85 17.09
C ASP A 149 4.84 19.78 17.94
N ALA A 150 3.99 20.80 17.80
CA ALA A 150 2.70 20.83 18.45
C ALA A 150 1.77 19.73 17.92
N THR A 151 0.92 19.16 18.78
CA THR A 151 -0.08 18.14 18.38
C THR A 151 -0.99 18.59 17.24
N SER A 152 -1.25 19.90 17.10
CA SER A 152 -2.02 20.44 15.98
C SER A 152 -1.33 20.24 14.63
N VAL A 153 0.01 20.27 14.59
CA VAL A 153 0.81 20.03 13.39
C VAL A 153 0.63 18.58 12.95
N TYR A 154 0.86 17.64 13.87
CA TYR A 154 0.60 16.20 13.66
C TYR A 154 -0.82 15.93 13.15
N LEU A 155 -1.86 16.49 13.78
CA LEU A 155 -3.24 16.28 13.37
C LEU A 155 -3.53 16.85 11.97
N THR A 156 -2.89 17.96 11.62
CA THR A 156 -3.02 18.58 10.29
C THR A 156 -2.35 17.72 9.24
N ALA A 157 -1.11 17.27 9.49
CA ALA A 157 -0.38 16.38 8.61
C ALA A 157 -1.10 15.02 8.44
N LEU A 158 -1.61 14.44 9.53
CA LEU A 158 -2.41 13.21 9.50
C LEU A 158 -3.65 13.35 8.63
N ALA A 159 -4.41 14.43 8.78
CA ALA A 159 -5.57 14.68 7.94
C ALA A 159 -5.16 14.90 6.47
N GLY A 160 -4.10 15.67 6.24
CA GLY A 160 -3.54 15.95 4.92
C GLY A 160 -3.13 14.67 4.19
N ASN A 161 -2.26 13.86 4.79
CA ASN A 161 -1.76 12.61 4.23
C ASN A 161 -2.85 11.55 4.09
N THR A 162 -3.84 11.51 4.99
CA THR A 162 -5.03 10.66 4.79
C THR A 162 -5.80 11.04 3.52
N VAL A 163 -5.89 12.35 3.21
CA VAL A 163 -6.55 12.84 2.00
C VAL A 163 -5.68 12.60 0.77
N THR A 164 -4.41 13.00 0.78
CA THR A 164 -3.53 12.88 -0.39
C THR A 164 -3.26 11.41 -0.70
N HIS A 165 -2.76 10.63 0.26
CA HIS A 165 -2.38 9.22 0.04
C HIS A 165 -3.60 8.28 -0.01
N GLY A 166 -4.59 8.51 0.86
CA GLY A 166 -5.74 7.61 1.01
C GLY A 166 -6.84 7.85 -0.02
N ILE A 167 -7.09 9.10 -0.38
CA ILE A 167 -8.20 9.47 -1.28
C ILE A 167 -7.67 9.82 -2.67
N ILE A 168 -6.85 10.87 -2.80
CA ILE A 168 -6.48 11.45 -4.09
C ILE A 168 -5.55 10.52 -4.88
N LEU A 169 -4.47 10.06 -4.23
CA LEU A 169 -3.49 9.12 -4.76
C LEU A 169 -3.70 7.70 -4.23
N GLY A 170 -4.85 7.43 -3.64
CA GLY A 170 -5.26 6.12 -3.14
C GLY A 170 -6.51 5.66 -3.86
N ALA A 171 -7.66 5.84 -3.21
CA ALA A 171 -8.96 5.32 -3.66
C ALA A 171 -9.34 5.75 -5.09
N ILE A 172 -9.15 7.02 -5.45
CA ILE A 172 -9.56 7.57 -6.75
C ILE A 172 -8.89 6.84 -7.92
N PRO A 173 -7.55 6.72 -8.00
CA PRO A 173 -6.88 5.97 -9.06
C PRO A 173 -7.00 4.45 -8.87
N LEU A 174 -7.03 3.94 -7.64
CA LEU A 174 -7.09 2.50 -7.37
C LEU A 174 -8.31 1.82 -8.01
N ILE A 175 -9.50 2.38 -7.81
CA ILE A 175 -10.76 1.78 -8.25
C ILE A 175 -10.81 1.52 -9.78
N PRO A 176 -10.53 2.50 -10.66
CA PRO A 176 -10.52 2.26 -12.10
C PRO A 176 -9.38 1.32 -12.53
N ILE A 177 -8.19 1.41 -11.90
CA ILE A 177 -7.05 0.55 -12.22
C ILE A 177 -7.35 -0.91 -11.91
N VAL A 178 -7.87 -1.20 -10.70
CA VAL A 178 -8.30 -2.56 -10.33
C VAL A 178 -9.36 -3.06 -11.30
N GLY A 179 -10.31 -2.20 -11.68
CA GLY A 179 -11.32 -2.52 -12.69
C GLY A 179 -10.72 -2.92 -14.03
N ALA A 180 -9.70 -2.21 -14.50
CA ALA A 180 -9.03 -2.46 -15.79
C ALA A 180 -8.10 -3.70 -15.77
N LEU A 181 -7.53 -4.02 -14.61
CA LEU A 181 -6.54 -5.08 -14.44
C LEU A 181 -7.12 -6.44 -14.03
N ARG A 182 -8.37 -6.47 -13.57
CA ARG A 182 -9.06 -7.70 -13.18
C ARG A 182 -9.07 -8.73 -14.33
N GLY A 183 -8.81 -10.01 -14.03
CA GLY A 183 -8.65 -11.07 -15.03
C GLY A 183 -7.31 -11.07 -15.78
N ARG A 184 -6.47 -10.04 -15.61
CA ARG A 184 -5.10 -9.98 -16.20
C ARG A 184 -4.05 -10.24 -15.14
N MET A 185 -4.09 -9.49 -14.04
CA MET A 185 -3.05 -9.55 -13.00
C MET A 185 -3.13 -10.80 -12.12
N GLU A 186 -4.31 -11.39 -11.97
CA GLU A 186 -4.50 -12.61 -11.19
C GLU A 186 -3.67 -13.79 -11.74
N ARG A 187 -3.43 -13.81 -13.06
CA ARG A 187 -2.60 -14.81 -13.76
C ARG A 187 -1.10 -14.67 -13.48
N VAL A 188 -0.66 -13.47 -13.11
CA VAL A 188 0.75 -13.16 -12.89
C VAL A 188 1.10 -13.22 -11.41
N LEU A 189 0.23 -12.69 -10.54
CA LEU A 189 0.52 -12.49 -9.13
C LEU A 189 -0.07 -13.55 -8.19
N ALA A 190 -0.96 -14.44 -8.68
CA ALA A 190 -1.35 -15.62 -7.90
C ALA A 190 -1.60 -16.87 -8.77
N PRO A 191 -0.57 -17.42 -9.45
CA PRO A 191 -0.72 -18.63 -10.27
C PRO A 191 -1.18 -19.84 -9.45
N ALA A 192 -0.75 -19.95 -8.19
CA ALA A 192 -1.04 -21.09 -7.32
C ALA A 192 -2.52 -21.20 -6.90
N ALA A 193 -3.25 -20.08 -6.86
CA ALA A 193 -4.69 -20.08 -6.55
C ALA A 193 -5.55 -20.67 -7.68
N GLN A 194 -4.97 -20.93 -8.86
CA GLN A 194 -5.64 -21.56 -10.00
C GLN A 194 -5.38 -23.08 -10.11
N GLN A 195 -4.52 -23.64 -9.26
CA GLN A 195 -4.18 -25.08 -9.28
C GLN A 195 -5.01 -25.91 -8.28
N ALA A 196 -5.92 -25.27 -7.55
CA ALA A 196 -6.89 -25.94 -6.69
C ALA A 196 -8.23 -26.09 -7.42
N ASP A 197 -8.24 -26.84 -8.51
CA ASP A 197 -9.44 -27.40 -9.17
C ASP A 197 -9.12 -28.82 -9.66
#